data_AF-A0A8I1RLZ3-F1
#
_entry.id   AF-A0A8I1RLZ3-F1
#
_cell.length_a   1.000
_cell.length_b   1.000
_cell.length_c   1.000
_cell.angle_alpha   90.00
_cell.angle_beta   90.00
_cell.angle_gamma   90.00
#
_symmetry.space_group_name_H-M   'P 1'
#
loop_
_entity.id
_entity.type
_entity.pdbx_description
1 polymer ?
#
loop_
_entity_poly.entity_id
_entity_poly.type
_entity_poly.pdbx_seq_one_letter_code
_entity_poly.pdbx_strand_id
1 'polypeptide(L)'
;MKKLLLIAGGSTLVYAGLALLMGVLPGIMLSQTPPGPGVKPLTPLEAEGRAIYVANGCSYCHTQQVRPLAQDKVFGRPSAPGDFAYQTPELLGSERTGPDLTNIGARQPSAVWQYIHLYNPRAVVPESIMPSFSWMFAVVAKAPEGVSPVPVPKAFAPAKGVVVPTHEAEALLAYLMSLKQTPLPGADQMSASALPQPAPAAAAAGTAATGYDPAKGKALFSANCAVCHQESGEGLPGAFPPLKGNKAVNDDDATQHIHAVLHGVEGVVIDGVHYDSQMPPFADTLSDAEIADIIDYERSSWGNHGKPVTAKDVAAVRAKGK
;
A
#
# COMPACT_ATOMS: atom_id res chain seq x y z
N MET A 1 -11.50 -5.15 -65.00
CA MET A 1 -10.22 -4.53 -64.57
C MET A 1 -10.43 -3.19 -63.83
N LYS A 2 -11.06 -2.16 -64.43
CA LYS A 2 -11.25 -0.84 -63.76
C LYS A 2 -11.96 -0.91 -62.39
N LYS A 3 -13.03 -1.69 -62.24
CA LYS A 3 -13.74 -1.84 -60.95
C LYS A 3 -12.88 -2.50 -59.86
N LEU A 4 -12.06 -3.48 -60.23
CA LEU A 4 -11.17 -4.18 -59.29
C LEU A 4 -10.06 -3.25 -58.79
N LEU A 5 -9.47 -2.45 -59.67
CA LEU A 5 -8.49 -1.42 -59.30
C LEU A 5 -9.09 -0.34 -58.39
N LEU A 6 -10.34 0.07 -58.66
CA LEU A 6 -11.06 1.04 -57.83
C LEU A 6 -11.34 0.49 -56.41
N ILE A 7 -11.78 -0.76 -56.31
CA ILE A 7 -12.08 -1.40 -55.01
C ILE A 7 -10.79 -1.67 -54.24
N ALA A 8 -9.77 -2.28 -54.86
CA ALA A 8 -8.52 -2.59 -54.21
C ALA A 8 -7.73 -1.31 -53.83
N GLY A 9 -7.64 -0.34 -54.74
CA GLY A 9 -6.99 0.95 -54.47
C GLY A 9 -7.72 1.77 -53.42
N GLY A 10 -9.06 1.86 -53.52
CA GLY A 10 -9.88 2.57 -52.54
C GLY A 10 -9.79 1.96 -51.15
N SER A 11 -9.91 0.63 -51.02
CA SER A 11 -9.78 -0.06 -49.73
C SER A 11 -8.39 0.07 -49.12
N THR A 12 -7.34 0.02 -49.94
CA THR A 12 -5.95 0.24 -49.48
C THR A 12 -5.76 1.66 -48.96
N LEU A 13 -6.29 2.68 -49.65
CA LEU A 13 -6.20 4.07 -49.21
C LEU A 13 -6.98 4.30 -47.91
N VAL A 14 -8.17 3.72 -47.78
CA VAL A 14 -8.95 3.78 -46.54
C VAL A 14 -8.20 3.11 -45.39
N TYR A 15 -7.64 1.91 -45.60
CA TYR A 15 -6.85 1.23 -44.60
C TYR A 15 -5.60 2.02 -44.20
N ALA A 16 -4.85 2.54 -45.18
CA ALA A 16 -3.66 3.36 -44.92
C ALA A 16 -4.02 4.64 -44.15
N GLY A 17 -5.13 5.30 -44.51
CA GLY A 17 -5.65 6.46 -43.79
C GLY A 17 -6.02 6.12 -42.34
N LEU A 18 -6.73 5.00 -42.12
CA LEU A 18 -7.07 4.55 -40.77
C LEU A 18 -5.84 4.16 -39.95
N ALA A 19 -4.88 3.45 -40.53
CA ALA A 19 -3.63 3.08 -39.87
C ALA A 19 -2.81 4.32 -39.48
N LEU A 20 -2.75 5.33 -40.36
CA LEU A 20 -2.09 6.60 -40.07
C LEU A 20 -2.81 7.35 -38.94
N LEU A 21 -4.14 7.49 -39.02
CA LEU A 21 -4.94 8.26 -38.07
C LEU A 21 -5.07 7.61 -36.69
N MET A 22 -5.18 6.28 -36.63
CA MET A 22 -5.44 5.55 -35.38
C MET A 22 -4.18 4.94 -34.75
N GLY A 23 -3.14 4.67 -35.53
CA GLY A 23 -1.90 4.06 -35.05
C GLY A 23 -0.74 5.04 -35.04
N VAL A 24 -0.35 5.51 -36.23
CA VAL A 24 0.89 6.27 -36.40
C VAL A 24 0.83 7.65 -35.74
N LEU A 25 -0.22 8.43 -36.00
CA LEU A 25 -0.35 9.79 -35.44
C LEU A 25 -0.46 9.77 -33.90
N PRO A 26 -1.32 8.95 -33.28
CA PRO A 26 -1.34 8.82 -31.82
C PRO A 26 0.00 8.34 -31.26
N GLY A 27 0.67 7.39 -31.93
CA GLY A 27 1.99 6.93 -31.53
C GLY A 27 3.05 8.04 -31.55
N ILE A 28 3.07 8.88 -32.59
CA ILE A 28 3.95 10.06 -32.66
C ILE A 28 3.62 11.02 -31.52
N MET A 29 2.35 11.35 -31.30
CA MET A 29 1.93 12.25 -30.22
C MET A 29 2.33 11.72 -28.85
N LEU A 30 2.14 10.41 -28.59
CA LEU A 30 2.53 9.76 -27.35
C LEU A 30 4.05 9.73 -27.16
N SER A 31 4.83 9.47 -28.22
CA SER A 31 6.31 9.45 -28.16
C SER A 31 6.92 10.81 -27.77
N GLN A 32 6.16 11.90 -27.94
CA GLN A 32 6.56 13.26 -27.56
C GLN A 32 6.08 13.65 -26.15
N THR A 33 5.38 12.77 -25.45
CA THR A 33 4.88 13.03 -24.10
C THR A 33 6.07 13.13 -23.13
N PRO A 34 6.26 14.27 -22.45
CA PRO A 34 7.32 14.38 -21.46
C PRO A 34 7.02 13.52 -20.22
N PRO A 35 8.04 13.11 -19.46
CA PRO A 35 7.85 12.47 -18.17
C PRO A 35 6.96 13.30 -17.25
N GLY A 36 6.06 12.62 -16.55
CA GLY A 36 5.23 13.25 -15.52
C GLY A 36 6.06 13.73 -14.31
N PRO A 37 5.46 14.54 -13.42
CA PRO A 37 6.10 14.95 -12.18
C PRO A 37 6.62 13.75 -11.37
N GLY A 38 7.88 13.81 -10.94
CA GLY A 38 8.51 12.76 -10.14
C GLY A 38 8.86 11.47 -10.88
N VAL A 39 8.50 11.33 -12.17
CA VAL A 39 8.83 10.16 -12.98
C VAL A 39 10.30 10.19 -13.36
N LYS A 40 11.04 9.16 -12.93
CA LYS A 40 12.48 9.01 -13.17
C LYS A 40 12.77 7.66 -13.83
N PRO A 41 13.89 7.52 -14.56
CA PRO A 41 14.35 6.22 -15.02
C PRO A 41 14.59 5.26 -13.84
N LEU A 42 14.29 3.98 -14.05
CA LEU A 42 14.57 2.94 -13.06
C LEU A 42 16.08 2.78 -12.86
N THR A 43 16.49 2.57 -11.62
CA THR A 43 17.83 2.07 -11.29
C THR A 43 18.03 0.66 -11.85
N PRO A 44 19.29 0.16 -11.97
CA PRO A 44 19.54 -1.19 -12.46
C PRO A 44 18.78 -2.28 -11.70
N LEU A 45 18.71 -2.19 -10.37
CA LEU A 45 18.01 -3.16 -9.53
C LEU A 45 16.49 -3.10 -9.73
N GLU A 46 15.91 -1.91 -9.85
CA GLU A 46 14.48 -1.74 -10.14
C GLU A 46 14.13 -2.22 -11.56
N ALA A 47 15.02 -2.02 -12.53
CA ALA A 47 14.83 -2.52 -13.90
C ALA A 47 14.86 -4.06 -13.95
N GLU A 48 15.76 -4.68 -13.19
CA GLU A 48 15.78 -6.13 -12.99
C GLU A 48 14.50 -6.62 -12.31
N GLY A 49 14.08 -5.95 -11.22
CA GLY A 49 12.82 -6.24 -10.54
C GLY A 49 11.60 -6.15 -11.44
N ARG A 50 11.58 -5.17 -12.36
CA ARG A 50 10.55 -5.06 -13.39
C ARG A 50 10.58 -6.24 -14.36
N ALA A 51 11.76 -6.68 -14.79
CA ALA A 51 11.87 -7.86 -15.65
C ALA A 51 11.33 -9.10 -14.93
N ILE A 52 11.64 -9.27 -13.64
CA ILE A 52 11.12 -10.35 -12.79
C ILE A 52 9.58 -10.25 -12.67
N TYR A 53 9.04 -9.05 -12.43
CA TYR A 53 7.60 -8.81 -12.37
C TYR A 53 6.88 -9.28 -13.65
N VAL A 54 7.46 -9.00 -14.81
CA VAL A 54 6.92 -9.42 -16.11
C VAL A 54 7.10 -10.93 -16.32
N ALA A 55 8.29 -11.47 -16.05
CA ALA A 55 8.60 -12.88 -16.25
C ALA A 55 7.73 -13.81 -15.41
N ASN A 56 7.28 -13.34 -14.24
CA ASN A 56 6.41 -14.08 -13.33
C ASN A 56 4.92 -13.83 -13.58
N GLY A 57 4.57 -13.07 -14.62
CA GLY A 57 3.18 -12.82 -15.01
C GLY A 57 2.41 -11.93 -14.03
N CYS A 58 3.08 -11.17 -13.17
CA CYS A 58 2.41 -10.33 -12.17
C CYS A 58 1.47 -9.31 -12.84
N SER A 59 1.85 -8.80 -14.02
CA SER A 59 1.03 -7.88 -14.83
C SER A 59 -0.30 -8.47 -15.33
N TYR A 60 -0.46 -9.79 -15.29
CA TYR A 60 -1.71 -10.43 -15.71
C TYR A 60 -2.84 -10.26 -14.68
N CYS A 61 -2.49 -10.15 -13.40
CA CYS A 61 -3.44 -9.95 -12.31
C CYS A 61 -3.39 -8.53 -11.72
N HIS A 62 -2.21 -7.91 -11.74
CA HIS A 62 -1.94 -6.61 -11.14
C HIS A 62 -1.62 -5.58 -12.22
N THR A 63 -2.59 -4.73 -12.53
CA THR A 63 -2.41 -3.62 -13.46
C THR A 63 -1.52 -2.53 -12.86
N GLN A 64 -0.88 -1.73 -13.72
CA GLN A 64 -0.25 -0.46 -13.34
C GLN A 64 -0.92 0.69 -14.10
N GLN A 65 -2.25 0.73 -14.02
CA GLN A 65 -3.08 1.73 -14.68
C GLN A 65 -4.31 2.03 -13.82
N VAL A 66 -4.20 3.04 -12.95
CA VAL A 66 -5.37 3.52 -12.20
C VAL A 66 -6.34 4.19 -13.18
N ARG A 67 -7.57 3.69 -13.28
CA ARG A 67 -8.58 4.22 -14.21
C ARG A 67 -9.31 5.40 -13.54
N PRO A 68 -9.92 6.31 -14.32
CA PRO A 68 -10.74 7.40 -13.79
C PRO A 68 -12.14 6.92 -13.35
N LEU A 69 -12.18 5.85 -12.54
CA LEU A 69 -13.39 5.26 -11.99
C LEU A 69 -13.41 5.44 -10.47
N ALA A 70 -14.60 5.58 -9.90
CA ALA A 70 -14.75 5.78 -8.45
C ALA A 70 -14.13 4.63 -7.63
N GLN A 71 -14.23 3.38 -8.11
CA GLN A 71 -13.68 2.21 -7.43
C GLN A 71 -12.14 2.18 -7.41
N ASP A 72 -11.49 2.89 -8.33
CA ASP A 72 -10.04 2.87 -8.50
C ASP A 72 -9.31 3.92 -7.66
N LYS A 73 -10.04 4.88 -7.06
CA LYS A 73 -9.48 5.96 -6.25
C LYS A 73 -8.61 5.47 -5.09
N VAL A 74 -8.94 4.30 -4.54
CA VAL A 74 -8.17 3.67 -3.45
C VAL A 74 -6.75 3.26 -3.86
N PHE A 75 -6.47 3.20 -5.17
CA PHE A 75 -5.18 2.83 -5.72
C PHE A 75 -4.29 4.02 -6.05
N GLY A 76 -4.86 5.22 -6.12
CA GLY A 76 -4.13 6.45 -6.44
C GLY A 76 -4.94 7.37 -7.34
N ARG A 77 -4.25 8.32 -7.96
CA ARG A 77 -4.87 9.19 -8.98
C ARG A 77 -4.94 8.46 -10.32
N PRO A 78 -5.86 8.85 -11.22
CA PRO A 78 -5.87 8.32 -12.58
C PRO A 78 -4.49 8.43 -13.24
N SER A 79 -4.08 7.37 -13.94
CA SER A 79 -2.82 7.34 -14.66
C SER A 79 -2.84 8.35 -15.82
N ALA A 80 -1.72 9.03 -16.02
CA ALA A 80 -1.50 9.95 -17.12
C ALA A 80 -0.43 9.39 -18.07
N PRO A 81 -0.42 9.77 -19.36
CA PRO A 81 0.57 9.27 -20.32
C PRO A 81 2.04 9.46 -19.86
N GLY A 82 2.34 10.59 -19.19
CA GLY A 82 3.68 10.87 -18.67
C GLY A 82 4.16 9.93 -17.55
N ASP A 83 3.26 9.16 -16.91
CA ASP A 83 3.62 8.15 -15.90
C ASP A 83 4.43 6.99 -16.50
N PHE A 84 4.35 6.81 -17.83
CA PHE A 84 4.93 5.69 -18.56
C PHE A 84 6.17 6.07 -19.38
N ALA A 85 6.69 7.30 -19.27
CA ALA A 85 7.74 7.83 -20.16
C ALA A 85 9.04 7.00 -20.23
N TYR A 86 9.28 6.11 -19.26
CA TYR A 86 10.45 5.21 -19.23
C TYR A 86 10.07 3.73 -19.15
N GLN A 87 8.82 3.39 -19.49
CA GLN A 87 8.31 2.04 -19.43
C GLN A 87 8.00 1.55 -20.85
N THR A 88 8.69 0.49 -21.29
CA THR A 88 8.36 -0.18 -22.56
C THR A 88 8.54 -1.69 -22.39
N PRO A 89 7.55 -2.52 -22.77
CA PRO A 89 6.15 -2.14 -23.02
C PRO A 89 5.47 -1.65 -21.73
N GLU A 90 4.47 -0.79 -21.82
CA GLU A 90 3.73 -0.27 -20.66
C GLU A 90 2.96 -1.40 -19.96
N LEU A 91 3.06 -1.50 -18.62
CA LEU A 91 2.43 -2.58 -17.84
C LEU A 91 1.00 -2.23 -17.44
N LEU A 92 0.18 -1.85 -18.42
CA LEU A 92 -1.24 -1.51 -18.21
C LEU A 92 -2.06 -2.70 -17.69
N GLY A 93 -1.55 -3.92 -17.92
CA GLY A 93 -2.11 -5.19 -17.51
C GLY A 93 -3.15 -5.74 -18.49
N SER A 94 -3.43 -7.04 -18.40
CA SER A 94 -4.42 -7.72 -19.23
C SER A 94 -5.78 -7.86 -18.55
N GLU A 95 -5.76 -8.06 -17.23
CA GLU A 95 -6.92 -8.18 -16.35
C GLU A 95 -6.57 -7.59 -14.98
N ARG A 96 -7.57 -7.07 -14.27
CA ARG A 96 -7.41 -6.69 -12.86
C ARG A 96 -8.12 -7.69 -11.95
N THR A 97 -7.42 -8.77 -11.64
CA THR A 97 -7.87 -9.74 -10.63
C THR A 97 -7.43 -9.30 -9.22
N GLY A 98 -6.21 -8.77 -9.10
CA GLY A 98 -5.66 -8.19 -7.87
C GLY A 98 -5.74 -6.66 -7.84
N PRO A 99 -5.37 -6.01 -6.72
CA PRO A 99 -5.28 -4.55 -6.67
C PRO A 99 -4.28 -3.99 -7.68
N ASP A 100 -4.54 -2.78 -8.17
CA ASP A 100 -3.58 -2.06 -9.00
C ASP A 100 -2.33 -1.69 -8.18
N LEU A 101 -1.16 -1.80 -8.79
CA LEU A 101 0.13 -1.62 -8.12
C LEU A 101 0.88 -0.34 -8.51
N THR A 102 0.29 0.55 -9.33
CA THR A 102 0.95 1.81 -9.77
C THR A 102 1.49 2.65 -8.61
N ASN A 103 0.85 2.56 -7.43
CA ASN A 103 1.21 3.32 -6.24
C ASN A 103 1.52 2.41 -5.02
N ILE A 104 1.91 1.15 -5.24
CA ILE A 104 2.08 0.20 -4.13
C ILE A 104 3.20 0.59 -3.17
N GLY A 105 4.27 1.22 -3.65
CA GLY A 105 5.36 1.68 -2.80
C GLY A 105 4.97 2.80 -1.83
N ALA A 106 3.86 3.51 -2.10
CA ALA A 106 3.26 4.46 -1.16
C ALA A 106 2.15 3.82 -0.33
N ARG A 107 1.32 2.96 -0.94
CA ARG A 107 0.17 2.33 -0.27
C ARG A 107 0.55 1.23 0.72
N GLN A 108 1.67 0.54 0.49
CA GLN A 108 2.19 -0.49 1.38
C GLN A 108 3.73 -0.42 1.41
N PRO A 109 4.30 0.53 2.18
CA PRO A 109 5.73 0.86 2.15
C PRO A 109 6.62 -0.11 2.93
N SER A 110 6.05 -1.11 3.62
CA SER A 110 6.84 -2.07 4.41
C SER A 110 7.46 -3.16 3.54
N ALA A 111 8.78 -3.13 3.42
CA ALA A 111 9.57 -4.20 2.82
C ALA A 111 9.24 -5.58 3.40
N VAL A 112 9.05 -5.64 4.72
CA VAL A 112 8.75 -6.88 5.43
C VAL A 112 7.39 -7.44 5.03
N TRP A 113 6.35 -6.59 4.99
CA TRP A 113 5.02 -7.01 4.54
C TRP A 113 5.08 -7.52 3.10
N GLN A 114 5.80 -6.83 2.22
CA GLN A 114 5.93 -7.21 0.80
C GLN A 114 6.63 -8.56 0.66
N TYR A 115 7.69 -8.82 1.42
CA TYR A 115 8.35 -10.12 1.41
C TYR A 115 7.47 -11.24 1.95
N ILE A 116 6.74 -11.01 3.05
CA ILE A 116 5.80 -12.01 3.57
C ILE A 116 4.69 -12.26 2.55
N HIS A 117 4.17 -11.22 1.90
CA HIS A 117 3.18 -11.32 0.85
C HIS A 117 3.69 -12.12 -0.34
N LEU A 118 4.90 -11.86 -0.84
CA LEU A 118 5.51 -12.64 -1.93
C LEU A 118 5.75 -14.09 -1.51
N TYR A 119 6.31 -14.32 -0.32
CA TYR A 119 6.61 -15.66 0.17
C TYR A 119 5.33 -16.48 0.37
N ASN A 120 4.32 -15.93 1.05
CA ASN A 120 3.02 -16.55 1.24
C ASN A 120 1.92 -15.48 1.38
N PRO A 121 1.17 -15.17 0.30
CA PRO A 121 0.19 -14.08 0.31
C PRO A 121 -0.87 -14.20 1.40
N ARG A 122 -1.26 -15.44 1.75
CA ARG A 122 -2.28 -15.73 2.77
C ARG A 122 -1.81 -15.40 4.20
N ALA A 123 -0.51 -15.18 4.41
CA ALA A 123 0.02 -14.81 5.72
C ALA A 123 -0.33 -13.37 6.12
N VAL A 124 -0.61 -12.50 5.14
CA VAL A 124 -0.96 -11.09 5.37
C VAL A 124 -2.28 -10.69 4.73
N VAL A 125 -2.79 -11.49 3.79
CA VAL A 125 -4.11 -11.34 3.19
C VAL A 125 -4.76 -12.73 3.13
N PRO A 126 -5.45 -13.17 4.20
CA PRO A 126 -5.94 -14.56 4.33
C PRO A 126 -6.77 -15.06 3.13
N GLU A 127 -7.56 -14.18 2.52
CA GLU A 127 -8.41 -14.46 1.36
C GLU A 127 -7.68 -14.34 0.00
N SER A 128 -6.35 -14.18 0.01
CA SER A 128 -5.59 -13.95 -1.22
C SER A 128 -5.55 -15.18 -2.11
N ILE A 129 -5.97 -14.99 -3.36
CA ILE A 129 -5.81 -15.98 -4.44
C ILE A 129 -4.47 -15.87 -5.18
N MET A 130 -3.62 -14.90 -4.81
CA MET A 130 -2.29 -14.75 -5.41
C MET A 130 -1.47 -16.02 -5.15
N PRO A 131 -0.73 -16.54 -6.15
CA PRO A 131 0.17 -17.66 -5.95
C PRO A 131 1.31 -17.27 -4.99
N SER A 132 1.86 -18.26 -4.27
CA SER A 132 3.06 -18.05 -3.45
C SER A 132 4.29 -18.04 -4.35
N PHE A 133 5.19 -17.07 -4.15
CA PHE A 133 6.49 -16.95 -4.81
C PHE A 133 7.63 -17.41 -3.91
N SER A 134 7.38 -18.45 -3.08
CA SER A 134 8.35 -18.95 -2.10
C SER A 134 9.69 -19.40 -2.67
N TRP A 135 9.77 -19.71 -3.97
CA TRP A 135 11.03 -20.05 -4.66
C TRP A 135 12.00 -18.86 -4.79
N MET A 136 11.53 -17.63 -4.66
CA MET A 136 12.38 -16.43 -4.64
C MET A 136 13.05 -16.21 -3.28
N PHE A 137 12.85 -17.12 -2.33
CA PHE A 137 13.39 -17.05 -0.99
C PHE A 137 14.18 -18.31 -0.66
N ALA A 138 15.24 -18.16 0.11
CA ALA A 138 16.03 -19.28 0.61
C ALA A 138 15.69 -19.57 2.08
N VAL A 139 15.66 -20.86 2.44
CA VAL A 139 15.56 -21.29 3.85
C VAL A 139 16.95 -21.70 4.31
N VAL A 140 17.54 -20.90 5.20
CA VAL A 140 18.90 -21.10 5.71
C VAL A 140 18.89 -21.37 7.21
N ALA A 141 19.89 -22.07 7.72
CA ALA A 141 19.97 -22.37 9.16
C ALA A 141 20.15 -21.09 10.01
N LYS A 142 20.89 -20.11 9.47
CA LYS A 142 21.15 -18.80 10.07
C LYS A 142 21.27 -17.78 8.95
N ALA A 143 20.68 -16.60 9.13
CA ALA A 143 20.79 -15.52 8.15
C ALA A 143 22.25 -15.03 8.03
N PRO A 144 22.74 -14.74 6.81
CA PRO A 144 24.03 -14.08 6.59
C PRO A 144 24.11 -12.73 7.32
N GLU A 145 25.33 -12.26 7.61
CA GLU A 145 25.52 -10.93 8.18
C GLU A 145 24.96 -9.85 7.24
N GLY A 146 24.23 -8.88 7.80
CA GLY A 146 23.61 -7.79 7.05
C GLY A 146 22.28 -8.16 6.37
N VAL A 147 21.84 -9.42 6.43
CA VAL A 147 20.54 -9.85 5.87
C VAL A 147 19.55 -10.11 6.99
N SER A 148 18.50 -9.30 7.06
CA SER A 148 17.39 -9.53 7.99
C SER A 148 16.50 -10.66 7.48
N PRO A 149 16.29 -11.74 8.25
CA PRO A 149 15.35 -12.77 7.87
C PRO A 149 13.93 -12.23 7.80
N VAL A 150 13.13 -12.78 6.89
CA VAL A 150 11.72 -12.46 6.75
C VAL A 150 10.96 -13.09 7.93
N PRO A 151 10.28 -12.31 8.78
CA PRO A 151 9.54 -12.79 9.93
C PRO A 151 8.20 -13.40 9.51
N VAL A 152 8.25 -14.54 8.83
CA VAL A 152 7.05 -15.27 8.37
C VAL A 152 6.26 -15.75 9.60
N PRO A 153 4.94 -15.50 9.68
CA PRO A 153 4.13 -15.98 10.79
C PRO A 153 4.25 -17.49 10.97
N LYS A 154 4.27 -17.97 12.23
CA LYS A 154 4.56 -19.37 12.60
C LYS A 154 3.72 -20.40 11.83
N ALA A 155 2.46 -20.09 11.50
CA ALA A 155 1.58 -20.97 10.73
C ALA A 155 2.06 -21.22 9.28
N PHE A 156 2.88 -20.32 8.73
CA PHE A 156 3.39 -20.37 7.36
C PHE A 156 4.92 -20.49 7.30
N ALA A 157 5.60 -20.43 8.44
CA ALA A 157 7.04 -20.53 8.54
C ALA A 157 7.53 -21.96 8.22
N PRO A 158 8.75 -22.12 7.68
CA PRO A 158 9.35 -23.44 7.49
C PRO A 158 9.55 -24.15 8.83
N ALA A 159 9.52 -25.49 8.82
CA ALA A 159 9.68 -26.29 10.04
C ALA A 159 11.06 -26.10 10.73
N LYS A 160 12.09 -25.77 9.95
CA LYS A 160 13.45 -25.47 10.42
C LYS A 160 14.07 -24.37 9.56
N GLY A 161 14.95 -23.58 10.16
CA GLY A 161 15.66 -22.48 9.50
C GLY A 161 14.87 -21.18 9.47
N VAL A 162 15.47 -20.17 8.85
CA VAL A 162 14.90 -18.84 8.66
C VAL A 162 14.78 -18.54 7.17
N VAL A 163 13.76 -17.78 6.80
CA VAL A 163 13.52 -17.37 5.42
C VAL A 163 14.33 -16.11 5.15
N VAL A 164 15.11 -16.09 4.07
CA VAL A 164 15.84 -14.90 3.61
C VAL A 164 15.50 -14.60 2.15
N PRO A 165 15.37 -13.33 1.75
CA PRO A 165 15.14 -12.99 0.35
C PRO A 165 16.37 -13.37 -0.47
N THR A 166 16.15 -13.83 -1.71
CA THR A 166 17.22 -13.92 -2.71
C THR A 166 17.36 -12.56 -3.41
N HIS A 167 18.42 -12.40 -4.20
CA HIS A 167 18.59 -11.23 -5.07
C HIS A 167 17.37 -10.96 -5.96
N GLU A 168 16.70 -11.99 -6.48
CA GLU A 168 15.48 -11.83 -7.28
C GLU A 168 14.34 -11.21 -6.47
N ALA A 169 14.16 -11.64 -5.21
CA ALA A 169 13.17 -11.05 -4.31
C ALA A 169 13.51 -9.60 -3.98
N GLU A 170 14.78 -9.29 -3.74
CA GLU A 170 15.25 -7.93 -3.47
C GLU A 170 15.04 -7.00 -4.67
N ALA A 171 15.37 -7.47 -5.88
CA ALA A 171 15.15 -6.73 -7.11
C ALA A 171 13.65 -6.47 -7.32
N LEU A 172 12.80 -7.49 -7.18
CA LEU A 172 11.35 -7.34 -7.29
C LEU A 172 10.80 -6.36 -6.25
N LEU A 173 11.27 -6.44 -5.00
CA LEU A 173 10.89 -5.48 -3.97
C LEU A 173 11.29 -4.06 -4.35
N ALA A 174 12.53 -3.86 -4.81
CA ALA A 174 13.01 -2.53 -5.21
C ALA A 174 12.10 -1.92 -6.28
N TYR A 175 11.71 -2.70 -7.29
CA TYR A 175 10.75 -2.25 -8.29
C TYR A 175 9.38 -1.91 -7.68
N LEU A 176 8.80 -2.77 -6.85
CA LEU A 176 7.51 -2.49 -6.20
C LEU A 176 7.57 -1.22 -5.33
N MET A 177 8.67 -0.99 -4.63
CA MET A 177 8.87 0.19 -3.78
C MET A 177 9.15 1.47 -4.56
N SER A 178 9.56 1.37 -5.83
CA SER A 178 9.71 2.52 -6.73
C SER A 178 8.39 3.01 -7.30
N LEU A 179 7.35 2.15 -7.33
CA LEU A 179 6.01 2.48 -7.81
C LEU A 179 5.27 3.43 -6.85
N LYS A 180 5.51 4.73 -7.05
CA LYS A 180 4.96 5.85 -6.25
C LYS A 180 4.44 6.94 -7.18
N GLN A 181 3.13 7.13 -7.23
CA GLN A 181 2.53 8.21 -7.99
C GLN A 181 2.75 9.54 -7.28
N THR A 182 3.29 10.52 -8.02
CA THR A 182 3.35 11.91 -7.57
C THR A 182 2.04 12.63 -7.94
N PRO A 183 1.51 13.53 -7.09
CA PRO A 183 0.38 14.38 -7.44
C PRO A 183 0.60 15.16 -8.75
N LEU A 184 -0.45 15.35 -9.55
CA LEU A 184 -0.38 16.18 -10.76
C LEU A 184 -0.73 17.63 -10.42
N PRO A 185 -0.01 18.63 -10.97
CA PRO A 185 -0.38 20.03 -10.87
C PRO A 185 -1.79 20.28 -11.42
N GLY A 186 -2.64 20.96 -10.65
CA GLY A 186 -4.01 21.28 -11.07
C GLY A 186 -4.99 20.11 -11.02
N ALA A 187 -4.58 18.94 -10.51
CA ALA A 187 -5.55 17.97 -10.02
C ALA A 187 -6.15 18.53 -8.73
N ASP A 188 -7.23 19.30 -8.87
CA ASP A 188 -8.03 19.74 -7.75
C ASP A 188 -8.27 18.58 -6.81
N GLN A 189 -8.22 18.91 -5.53
CA GLN A 189 -8.62 18.05 -4.43
C GLN A 189 -10.05 17.57 -4.67
N MET A 190 -10.21 16.47 -5.40
CA MET A 190 -11.43 15.69 -5.38
C MET A 190 -11.42 14.90 -4.09
N SER A 191 -11.67 15.69 -3.03
CA SER A 191 -12.18 15.34 -1.71
C SER A 191 -12.51 13.86 -1.57
N ALA A 192 -11.79 13.26 -0.62
CA ALA A 192 -12.30 12.14 0.14
C ALA A 192 -13.70 12.51 0.66
N SER A 193 -14.75 12.00 0.01
CA SER A 193 -16.08 12.00 0.62
C SER A 193 -16.97 10.88 0.11
N ALA A 194 -17.36 10.08 1.09
CA ALA A 194 -18.55 9.25 1.24
C ALA A 194 -18.84 8.15 0.19
N LEU A 195 -18.65 6.90 0.63
CA LEU A 195 -19.59 5.83 0.28
C LEU A 195 -20.24 5.26 1.57
N PRO A 196 -21.48 4.75 1.48
CA PRO A 196 -22.37 4.51 2.61
C PRO A 196 -21.98 3.25 3.38
N GLN A 197 -22.05 3.31 4.72
CA GLN A 197 -21.84 2.16 5.60
C GLN A 197 -23.09 1.26 5.67
N PRO A 198 -22.94 -0.08 5.76
CA PRO A 198 -23.99 -0.96 6.25
C PRO A 198 -24.16 -0.82 7.77
N ALA A 199 -25.38 -1.03 8.24
CA ALA A 199 -25.85 -0.76 9.60
C ALA A 199 -25.05 -1.47 10.71
N PRO A 200 -24.91 -0.85 11.91
CA PRO A 200 -24.12 -1.38 13.00
C PRO A 200 -24.83 -2.51 13.77
N ALA A 201 -24.08 -3.56 14.09
CA ALA A 201 -24.40 -4.51 15.16
C ALA A 201 -23.82 -3.99 16.49
N ALA A 202 -24.64 -4.04 17.53
CA ALA A 202 -24.39 -3.44 18.84
C ALA A 202 -23.41 -4.22 19.72
N ALA A 203 -22.61 -3.50 20.51
CA ALA A 203 -22.39 -3.77 21.94
C ALA A 203 -21.78 -2.55 22.66
N ALA A 204 -22.43 -2.16 23.76
CA ALA A 204 -22.06 -1.12 24.73
C ALA A 204 -20.85 -1.57 25.61
N ALA A 205 -20.17 -0.75 26.41
CA ALA A 205 -20.54 0.46 27.12
C ALA A 205 -19.29 1.28 27.51
N GLY A 206 -19.40 2.62 27.49
CA GLY A 206 -18.36 3.54 28.00
C GLY A 206 -18.25 4.90 27.31
N THR A 207 -19.30 5.45 26.69
CA THR A 207 -19.18 6.61 25.77
C THR A 207 -19.64 7.97 26.31
N ALA A 208 -19.97 8.12 27.60
CA ALA A 208 -20.65 9.33 28.07
C ALA A 208 -19.76 10.45 28.66
N ALA A 209 -18.46 10.50 28.38
CA ALA A 209 -17.58 11.57 28.92
C ALA A 209 -16.70 12.32 27.92
N THR A 210 -16.44 11.80 26.71
CA THR A 210 -15.44 12.36 25.79
C THR A 210 -15.97 12.86 24.44
N GLY A 211 -17.24 12.62 24.11
CA GLY A 211 -17.78 12.94 22.78
C GLY A 211 -17.27 12.02 21.65
N TYR A 212 -16.65 10.90 22.03
CA TYR A 212 -16.12 9.88 21.13
C TYR A 212 -17.23 9.12 20.38
N ASP A 213 -17.09 9.03 19.06
CA ASP A 213 -17.93 8.20 18.20
C ASP A 213 -17.13 6.97 17.71
N PRO A 214 -17.46 5.75 18.18
CA PRO A 214 -16.78 4.53 17.78
C PRO A 214 -16.78 4.26 16.27
N ALA A 215 -17.82 4.67 15.55
CA ALA A 215 -17.88 4.49 14.09
C ALA A 215 -16.88 5.42 13.39
N LYS A 216 -16.75 6.66 13.89
CA LYS A 216 -15.78 7.63 13.39
C LYS A 216 -14.34 7.20 13.69
N GLY A 217 -14.06 6.80 14.93
CA GLY A 217 -12.74 6.30 15.32
C GLY A 217 -12.31 5.08 14.50
N LYS A 218 -13.22 4.12 14.28
CA LYS A 218 -12.98 2.98 13.40
C LYS A 218 -12.68 3.41 11.97
N ALA A 219 -13.48 4.31 11.39
CA ALA A 219 -13.27 4.74 10.01
C ALA A 219 -11.91 5.45 9.83
N LEU A 220 -11.51 6.28 10.80
CA LEU A 220 -10.20 6.92 10.82
C LEU A 220 -9.07 5.88 10.98
N PHE A 221 -9.23 4.89 11.85
CA PHE A 221 -8.26 3.80 12.02
C PHE A 221 -8.10 2.98 10.74
N SER A 222 -9.20 2.57 10.10
CA SER A 222 -9.17 1.82 8.83
C SER A 222 -8.46 2.60 7.73
N ALA A 223 -8.65 3.93 7.69
CA ALA A 223 -8.04 4.78 6.67
C ALA A 223 -6.54 5.03 6.87
N ASN A 224 -6.06 5.07 8.12
CA ASN A 224 -4.72 5.55 8.44
C ASN A 224 -3.79 4.47 9.04
N CYS A 225 -4.34 3.51 9.78
CA CYS A 225 -3.57 2.64 10.67
C CYS A 225 -3.67 1.15 10.27
N ALA A 226 -4.85 0.72 9.79
CA ALA A 226 -5.14 -0.70 9.55
C ALA A 226 -4.27 -1.34 8.46
N VAL A 227 -3.70 -0.54 7.55
CA VAL A 227 -2.76 -1.01 6.52
C VAL A 227 -1.56 -1.75 7.14
N CYS A 228 -1.09 -1.29 8.29
CA CYS A 228 0.05 -1.87 9.00
C CYS A 228 -0.41 -2.66 10.24
N HIS A 229 -1.29 -2.08 11.06
CA HIS A 229 -1.73 -2.70 12.32
C HIS A 229 -2.85 -3.73 12.17
N GLN A 230 -3.35 -3.93 10.94
CA GLN A 230 -4.48 -4.79 10.60
C GLN A 230 -5.81 -4.31 11.22
N GLU A 231 -6.93 -4.65 10.59
CA GLU A 231 -8.28 -4.38 11.13
C GLU A 231 -8.53 -5.07 12.49
N SER A 232 -7.81 -6.17 12.76
CA SER A 232 -7.86 -6.89 14.03
C SER A 232 -6.97 -6.29 15.12
N GLY A 233 -6.16 -5.27 14.81
CA GLY A 233 -5.18 -4.69 15.73
C GLY A 233 -4.02 -5.64 16.09
N GLU A 234 -3.92 -6.81 15.46
CA GLU A 234 -2.88 -7.80 15.75
C GLU A 234 -1.52 -7.44 15.15
N GLY A 235 -1.48 -6.47 14.23
CA GLY A 235 -0.30 -6.14 13.46
C GLY A 235 0.22 -7.37 12.70
N LEU A 236 1.52 -7.42 12.53
CA LEU A 236 2.21 -8.54 11.93
C LEU A 236 3.50 -8.79 12.72
N PRO A 237 3.62 -9.88 13.49
CA PRO A 237 4.80 -10.15 14.32
C PRO A 237 6.12 -9.98 13.55
N GLY A 238 7.04 -9.19 14.10
CA GLY A 238 8.34 -8.85 13.48
C GLY A 238 8.29 -7.77 12.38
N ALA A 239 7.11 -7.34 11.93
CA ALA A 239 6.95 -6.28 10.95
C ALA A 239 6.23 -5.07 11.54
N PHE A 240 5.03 -5.27 12.07
CA PHE A 240 4.18 -4.22 12.63
C PHE A 240 3.69 -4.64 14.03
N PRO A 241 3.90 -3.81 15.05
CA PRO A 241 3.54 -4.19 16.41
C PRO A 241 2.02 -4.35 16.59
N PRO A 242 1.57 -5.29 17.45
CA PRO A 242 0.17 -5.39 17.82
C PRO A 242 -0.25 -4.16 18.64
N LEU A 243 -1.46 -3.68 18.38
CA LEU A 243 -2.18 -2.72 19.23
C LEU A 243 -3.11 -3.45 20.22
N LYS A 244 -3.63 -4.61 19.80
CA LYS A 244 -4.39 -5.53 20.65
C LYS A 244 -3.52 -6.07 21.78
N GLY A 245 -3.95 -5.86 23.02
CA GLY A 245 -3.25 -6.28 24.23
C GLY A 245 -1.94 -5.53 24.51
N ASN A 246 -1.63 -4.49 23.74
CA ASN A 246 -0.40 -3.73 23.90
C ASN A 246 -0.40 -2.95 25.23
N LYS A 247 0.72 -2.96 25.95
CA LYS A 247 0.85 -2.30 27.26
C LYS A 247 0.69 -0.79 27.17
N ALA A 248 1.26 -0.13 26.16
CA ALA A 248 1.12 1.31 25.97
C ALA A 248 -0.33 1.71 25.62
N VAL A 249 -1.02 0.87 24.83
CA VAL A 249 -2.45 1.09 24.50
C VAL A 249 -3.34 0.88 25.72
N ASN A 250 -3.00 -0.04 26.62
CA ASN A 250 -3.77 -0.29 27.84
C ASN A 250 -3.29 0.51 29.06
N ASP A 251 -2.26 1.34 28.92
CA ASP A 251 -1.73 2.13 30.03
C ASP A 251 -2.76 3.17 30.49
N ASP A 252 -2.82 3.41 31.80
CA ASP A 252 -3.65 4.44 32.40
C ASP A 252 -3.24 5.84 31.95
N ASP A 253 -1.94 6.06 31.70
CA ASP A 253 -1.38 7.27 31.10
C ASP A 253 -1.20 7.08 29.58
N ALA A 254 -2.08 7.70 28.81
CA ALA A 254 -2.05 7.64 27.36
C ALA A 254 -0.90 8.43 26.71
N THR A 255 -0.06 9.14 27.47
CA THR A 255 0.99 10.03 26.93
C THR A 255 1.90 9.32 25.92
N GLN A 256 2.35 8.10 26.20
CA GLN A 256 3.23 7.35 25.30
C GLN A 256 2.50 6.91 24.02
N HIS A 257 1.24 6.51 24.15
CA HIS A 257 0.40 6.13 23.00
C HIS A 257 0.13 7.33 22.10
N ILE A 258 -0.21 8.48 22.69
CA ILE A 258 -0.40 9.74 21.97
C ILE A 258 0.89 10.19 21.28
N HIS A 259 2.04 10.13 21.97
CA HIS A 259 3.34 10.50 21.41
C HIS A 259 3.70 9.63 20.21
N ALA A 260 3.51 8.31 20.31
CA ALA A 260 3.72 7.37 19.21
C ALA A 260 2.91 7.73 17.95
N VAL A 261 1.62 8.06 18.09
CA VAL A 261 0.78 8.45 16.95
C VAL A 261 1.21 9.80 16.37
N LEU A 262 1.50 10.78 17.20
CA LEU A 262 1.91 12.11 16.74
C LEU A 262 3.25 12.08 16.01
N HIS A 263 4.21 11.35 16.54
CA HIS A 263 5.62 11.50 16.18
C HIS A 263 6.21 10.31 15.43
N GLY A 264 5.42 9.24 15.27
CA GLY A 264 5.86 7.99 14.70
C GLY A 264 6.69 7.19 15.69
N VAL A 265 7.04 5.98 15.28
CA VAL A 265 7.79 5.02 16.09
C VAL A 265 8.74 4.26 15.18
N GLU A 266 9.95 3.98 15.66
CA GLU A 266 10.94 3.17 14.94
C GLU A 266 11.72 2.32 15.95
N GLY A 267 12.06 1.09 15.54
CA GLY A 267 12.97 0.22 16.30
C GLY A 267 12.48 -0.16 17.69
N VAL A 268 11.19 -0.51 17.83
CA VAL A 268 10.61 -0.87 19.14
C VAL A 268 10.68 -2.35 19.43
N VAL A 269 10.78 -2.68 20.71
CA VAL A 269 10.70 -4.05 21.21
C VAL A 269 9.42 -4.20 22.01
N ILE A 270 8.53 -5.07 21.56
CA ILE A 270 7.26 -5.36 22.27
C ILE A 270 7.24 -6.83 22.61
N ASP A 271 7.15 -7.12 23.90
CA ASP A 271 7.16 -8.48 24.48
C ASP A 271 8.27 -9.39 23.91
N GLY A 272 9.46 -8.82 23.70
CA GLY A 272 10.66 -9.52 23.23
C GLY A 272 10.79 -9.64 21.71
N VAL A 273 9.85 -9.12 20.92
CA VAL A 273 9.91 -9.07 19.45
C VAL A 273 10.37 -7.68 19.01
N HIS A 274 11.42 -7.63 18.20
CA HIS A 274 11.90 -6.39 17.56
C HIS A 274 11.04 -6.06 16.34
N TYR A 275 10.67 -4.79 16.20
CA TYR A 275 9.92 -4.23 15.08
C TYR A 275 10.71 -3.07 14.47
N ASP A 276 11.29 -3.31 13.30
CA ASP A 276 12.15 -2.34 12.60
C ASP A 276 11.36 -1.44 11.63
N SER A 277 10.09 -1.74 11.37
CA SER A 277 9.26 -0.88 10.50
C SER A 277 9.05 0.50 11.13
N GLN A 278 9.23 1.54 10.32
CA GLN A 278 8.96 2.91 10.72
C GLN A 278 7.46 3.21 10.62
N MET A 279 6.82 3.52 11.74
CA MET A 279 5.49 4.11 11.78
C MET A 279 5.63 5.61 11.48
N PRO A 280 4.95 6.14 10.43
CA PRO A 280 5.05 7.56 10.09
C PRO A 280 4.42 8.44 11.18
N PRO A 281 4.89 9.69 11.35
CA PRO A 281 4.24 10.67 12.23
C PRO A 281 2.92 11.16 11.62
N PHE A 282 1.90 11.34 12.44
CA PHE A 282 0.60 11.87 12.02
C PHE A 282 0.32 13.29 12.52
N ALA A 283 1.28 13.91 13.22
CA ALA A 283 1.11 15.27 13.73
C ALA A 283 0.71 16.28 12.63
N ASP A 284 1.32 16.22 11.45
CA ASP A 284 1.06 17.23 10.42
C ASP A 284 -0.16 16.92 9.54
N THR A 285 -0.73 15.72 9.68
CA THR A 285 -1.78 15.21 8.79
C THR A 285 -3.14 15.06 9.46
N LEU A 286 -3.18 14.86 10.77
CA LEU A 286 -4.42 14.64 11.53
C LEU A 286 -4.57 15.67 12.66
N SER A 287 -5.80 16.15 12.83
CA SER A 287 -6.17 17.03 13.92
C SER A 287 -6.16 16.31 15.28
N ASP A 288 -6.10 17.07 16.37
CA ASP A 288 -6.12 16.51 17.73
C ASP A 288 -7.38 15.71 18.03
N ALA A 289 -8.52 16.13 17.46
CA ALA A 289 -9.79 15.42 17.61
C ALA A 289 -9.77 14.08 16.84
N GLU A 290 -9.23 14.05 15.63
CA GLU A 290 -9.12 12.81 14.85
C GLU A 290 -8.16 11.82 15.50
N ILE A 291 -7.04 12.29 16.04
CA ILE A 291 -6.09 11.45 16.78
C ILE A 291 -6.73 10.91 18.07
N ALA A 292 -7.47 11.74 18.81
CA ALA A 292 -8.21 11.26 19.98
C ALA A 292 -9.23 10.17 19.60
N ASP A 293 -10.00 10.35 18.53
CA ASP A 293 -10.97 9.35 18.05
C ASP A 293 -10.28 8.02 17.62
N ILE A 294 -9.12 8.08 16.96
CA ILE A 294 -8.34 6.89 16.60
C ILE A 294 -7.86 6.18 17.87
N ILE A 295 -7.26 6.93 18.79
CA ILE A 295 -6.70 6.38 20.03
C ILE A 295 -7.81 5.76 20.88
N ASP A 296 -8.96 6.40 21.02
CA ASP A 296 -10.11 5.84 21.74
C ASP A 296 -10.62 4.55 21.09
N TYR A 297 -10.60 4.46 19.75
CA TYR A 297 -10.91 3.21 19.06
C TYR A 297 -9.93 2.10 19.38
N GLU A 298 -8.63 2.37 19.30
CA GLU A 298 -7.57 1.41 19.61
C GLU A 298 -7.64 0.95 21.07
N ARG A 299 -7.91 1.87 22.01
CA ARG A 299 -7.95 1.62 23.46
C ARG A 299 -9.20 0.88 23.92
N SER A 300 -10.28 0.92 23.14
CA SER A 300 -11.55 0.22 23.43
C SER A 300 -11.77 -1.04 22.59
N SER A 301 -10.97 -1.26 21.54
CA SER A 301 -11.14 -2.40 20.63
C SER A 301 -10.39 -3.65 21.06
N TRP A 302 -10.82 -4.79 20.53
CA TRP A 302 -10.11 -6.07 20.61
C TRP A 302 -9.81 -6.59 22.03
N GLY A 303 -10.56 -6.13 23.04
CA GLY A 303 -10.35 -6.46 24.45
C GLY A 303 -9.39 -5.52 25.18
N ASN A 304 -8.96 -4.43 24.53
CA ASN A 304 -8.27 -3.34 25.19
C ASN A 304 -9.23 -2.61 26.16
N HIS A 305 -8.65 -2.01 27.19
CA HIS A 305 -9.34 -1.39 28.31
C HIS A 305 -8.67 -0.07 28.74
N GLY A 306 -8.00 0.60 27.79
CA GLY A 306 -7.38 1.88 28.04
C GLY A 306 -8.43 2.97 28.31
N LYS A 307 -8.12 3.89 29.24
CA LYS A 307 -8.98 5.05 29.54
C LYS A 307 -9.13 5.96 28.31
N PRO A 308 -10.32 6.55 28.07
CA PRO A 308 -10.52 7.50 26.98
C PRO A 308 -9.58 8.70 27.02
N VAL A 309 -9.27 9.23 25.85
CA VAL A 309 -8.38 10.37 25.58
C VAL A 309 -9.17 11.49 24.94
N THR A 310 -8.91 12.74 25.35
CA THR A 310 -9.56 13.91 24.74
C THR A 310 -8.63 14.61 23.74
N ALA A 311 -9.21 15.40 22.84
CA ALA A 311 -8.43 16.26 21.94
C ALA A 311 -7.49 17.22 22.72
N LYS A 312 -7.87 17.63 23.93
CA LYS A 312 -7.01 18.48 24.77
C LYS A 312 -5.77 17.74 25.26
N ASP A 313 -5.90 16.45 25.57
CA ASP A 313 -4.76 15.62 25.98
C ASP A 313 -3.79 15.45 24.81
N VAL A 314 -4.31 15.22 23.60
CA VAL A 314 -3.50 15.18 22.37
C VAL A 314 -2.78 16.51 22.12
N ALA A 315 -3.49 17.63 22.21
CA ALA A 315 -2.92 18.97 22.06
C ALA A 315 -1.80 19.23 23.08
N ALA A 316 -1.97 18.77 24.32
CA ALA A 316 -0.99 18.92 25.39
C ALA A 316 0.29 18.10 25.13
N VAL A 317 0.17 16.89 24.58
CA VAL A 317 1.35 16.09 24.18
C VAL A 317 2.02 16.71 22.95
N ARG A 318 1.23 17.10 21.94
CA ARG A 318 1.73 17.76 20.72
C ARG A 318 2.55 19.02 21.02
N ALA A 319 2.10 19.84 21.96
CA ALA A 319 2.79 21.06 22.36
C ALA A 319 4.16 20.81 23.02
N LYS A 320 4.42 19.60 23.54
CA LYS A 320 5.70 19.24 24.17
C LYS A 320 6.80 18.90 23.14
N GLY A 321 6.45 18.67 21.88
CA GLY A 321 7.40 18.31 20.82
C GLY A 321 7.88 16.86 20.88
N LYS A 322 8.77 16.50 19.94
CA LYS A 322 9.39 15.17 19.83
C LYS A 322 10.30 14.85 21.00
#